data_AF-C9N063-F1
#
_entry.id   AF-C9N063-F1
#
_cell.length_a   1.000
_cell.length_b   1.000
_cell.length_c   1.000
_cell.angle_alpha   90.00
_cell.angle_beta   90.00
_cell.angle_gamma   90.00
#
_symmetry.space_group_name_H-M   'P 1'
#
loop_
_entity.id
_entity.type
_entity.pdbx_description
1 polymer ?
#
loop_
_entity_poly.entity_id
_entity_poly.type
_entity_poly.pdbx_seq_one_letter_code
_entity_poly.pdbx_strand_id
1 'polypeptide(L)'
;MIVGIPNVGKSKFINKFVNKNKARVGNTPGFTRGKQWIKIDEKLELLDTPGVLWPKFEDDEVAYNLAITGSIKDNVLQLEQVAMKFLDKLKDLGKIQNLVKVYNLEEYTIDEEIFRMENHKILEILEKRLGVSKNDEHNYEIISRRLLRDYRMGKIGKFFLEIPKN
;
A
#
# COMPACT_ATOMS: atom_id res chain seq x y z
N MET A 1 24.85 0.43 -9.62
CA MET A 1 23.59 1.13 -9.98
C MET A 1 22.42 0.40 -9.35
N ILE A 2 21.43 1.11 -8.82
CA ILE A 2 20.23 0.51 -8.23
C ILE A 2 19.01 0.97 -9.03
N VAL A 3 18.16 0.02 -9.43
CA VAL A 3 16.96 0.27 -10.25
C VAL A 3 15.73 -0.37 -9.60
N GLY A 4 14.55 0.16 -9.93
CA GLY A 4 13.27 -0.38 -9.44
C GLY A 4 12.18 0.68 -9.37
N ILE A 5 10.93 0.24 -9.20
CA ILE A 5 9.75 1.11 -9.12
C ILE A 5 9.79 2.06 -7.91
N PRO A 6 8.95 3.10 -7.84
CA PRO A 6 8.89 3.99 -6.68
C PRO A 6 8.56 3.25 -5.37
N ASN A 7 9.01 3.83 -4.26
CA ASN A 7 8.75 3.37 -2.89
C ASN A 7 9.24 1.95 -2.49
N VAL A 8 9.96 1.22 -3.35
CA VAL A 8 10.58 -0.08 -2.97
C VAL A 8 11.79 0.03 -2.02
N GLY A 9 12.11 1.24 -1.55
CA GLY A 9 13.18 1.44 -0.57
C GLY A 9 14.59 1.60 -1.14
N LYS A 10 14.76 1.89 -2.45
CA LYS A 10 16.08 2.15 -3.09
C LYS A 10 16.95 3.10 -2.27
N SER A 11 16.46 4.30 -1.98
CA SER A 11 17.24 5.31 -1.25
C SER A 11 17.46 4.93 0.23
N LYS A 12 16.55 4.15 0.85
CA LYS A 12 16.79 3.58 2.19
C LYS A 12 17.92 2.55 2.18
N PHE A 13 17.92 1.65 1.19
CA PHE A 13 18.99 0.67 1.01
C PHE A 13 20.33 1.36 0.81
N ILE A 14 20.39 2.37 -0.06
CA ILE A 14 21.59 3.18 -0.30
C ILE A 14 22.09 3.84 0.99
N ASN A 15 21.22 4.54 1.73
CA ASN A 15 21.63 5.20 2.96
C ASN A 15 22.15 4.24 4.01
N LYS A 16 21.51 3.08 4.15
CA LYS A 16 21.97 2.02 5.06
C LYS A 16 23.33 1.47 4.62
N PHE A 17 23.54 1.29 3.32
CA PHE A 17 24.79 0.76 2.77
C PHE A 17 25.97 1.74 2.89
N VAL A 18 25.69 3.05 2.74
CA VAL A 18 26.73 4.10 2.78
C VAL A 18 27.03 4.56 4.23
N ASN A 19 26.34 4.00 5.24
CA ASN A 19 26.42 4.39 6.66
C ASN A 19 26.30 5.91 6.90
N LYS A 20 25.64 6.62 5.97
CA LYS A 20 25.46 8.08 5.96
C LYS A 20 24.12 8.41 5.27
N ASN A 21 23.40 9.41 5.79
CA ASN A 21 22.14 9.91 5.22
C ASN A 21 22.37 10.81 3.99
N LYS A 22 23.01 10.28 2.94
CA LYS A 22 23.36 11.08 1.74
C LYS A 22 22.24 11.14 0.70
N ALA A 23 21.45 10.08 0.53
CA ALA A 23 20.28 10.08 -0.33
C ALA A 23 19.06 10.64 0.43
N ARG A 24 18.25 11.47 -0.23
CA ARG A 24 16.99 11.94 0.36
C ARG A 24 16.00 10.76 0.41
N VAL A 25 15.36 10.52 1.56
CA VAL A 25 14.32 9.48 1.72
C VAL A 25 12.97 10.14 1.98
N GLY A 26 11.95 9.69 1.24
CA GLY A 26 10.55 10.08 1.42
C GLY A 26 9.65 8.93 1.02
N ASN A 27 8.44 8.87 1.60
CA ASN A 27 7.51 7.76 1.38
C ASN A 27 6.49 8.04 0.25
N THR A 28 6.71 9.10 -0.53
CA THR A 28 5.82 9.52 -1.61
C THR A 28 6.42 9.12 -2.96
N PRO A 29 5.65 8.50 -3.88
CA PRO A 29 6.15 8.16 -5.22
C PRO A 29 6.67 9.39 -5.95
N GLY A 30 7.84 9.25 -6.61
CA GLY A 30 8.51 10.34 -7.33
C GLY A 30 9.37 11.26 -6.46
N PHE A 31 9.71 10.84 -5.23
CA PHE A 31 10.52 11.64 -4.30
C PHE A 31 11.95 11.91 -4.81
N THR A 32 12.61 10.92 -5.42
CA THR A 32 13.94 11.09 -6.03
C THR A 32 13.80 11.77 -7.40
N ARG A 33 14.27 13.02 -7.51
CA ARG A 33 14.04 13.91 -8.68
C ARG A 33 15.13 13.89 -9.76
N GLY A 34 16.08 12.94 -9.72
CA GLY A 34 17.14 12.81 -10.72
C GLY A 34 18.11 11.67 -10.42
N LYS A 35 19.03 11.38 -11.37
CA LYS A 35 20.13 10.44 -11.16
C LYS A 35 21.19 11.07 -10.26
N GLN A 36 21.68 10.35 -9.25
CA GLN A 36 22.67 10.87 -8.30
C GLN A 36 23.77 9.83 -8.06
N TRP A 37 25.03 10.22 -8.22
CA TRP A 37 26.17 9.39 -7.83
C TRP A 37 26.46 9.58 -6.34
N ILE A 38 26.57 8.46 -5.63
CA ILE A 38 26.80 8.41 -4.20
C ILE A 38 28.08 7.62 -3.97
N LYS A 39 29.16 8.34 -3.66
CA LYS A 39 30.45 7.74 -3.32
C LYS A 39 30.36 6.97 -2.00
N ILE A 40 30.63 5.67 -2.06
CA ILE A 40 30.73 4.77 -0.90
C ILE A 40 32.15 4.84 -0.34
N ASP A 41 33.16 4.60 -1.19
CA ASP A 41 34.58 4.68 -0.87
C ASP A 41 35.38 5.22 -2.08
N GLU A 42 36.70 5.10 -2.08
CA GLU A 42 37.57 5.60 -3.15
C GLU A 42 37.41 4.85 -4.49
N LYS A 43 36.94 3.60 -4.46
CA LYS A 43 36.84 2.71 -5.63
C LYS A 43 35.41 2.38 -6.02
N LEU A 44 34.43 2.73 -5.19
CA LEU A 44 33.03 2.33 -5.35
C LEU A 44 32.06 3.50 -5.22
N GLU A 45 31.23 3.65 -6.26
CA GLU A 45 30.13 4.62 -6.31
C GLU A 45 28.81 3.93 -6.65
N LEU A 46 27.71 4.38 -6.02
CA LEU A 46 26.35 3.95 -6.33
C LEU A 46 25.60 5.03 -7.08
N LEU A 47 25.00 4.65 -8.21
CA LEU A 47 24.02 5.46 -8.90
C LEU A 47 22.62 5.22 -8.30
N ASP A 48 22.07 6.22 -7.60
CA ASP A 48 20.65 6.30 -7.24
C ASP A 48 19.87 6.81 -8.45
N THR A 49 18.77 6.13 -8.78
CA THR A 49 17.89 6.50 -9.88
C THR A 49 16.48 6.76 -9.36
N PRO A 50 15.72 7.69 -9.97
CA PRO A 50 14.29 7.81 -9.71
C PRO A 50 13.58 6.45 -9.86
N GLY A 51 12.50 6.26 -9.12
CA GLY A 51 11.62 5.13 -9.37
C GLY A 51 11.00 5.26 -10.75
N VAL A 52 11.11 4.21 -11.57
CA VAL A 52 10.52 4.17 -12.90
C VAL A 52 9.29 3.28 -12.84
N LEU A 53 8.14 3.82 -13.26
CA LEU A 53 6.97 3.03 -13.59
C LEU A 53 6.86 2.99 -15.12
N TRP A 54 6.33 1.90 -15.63
CA TRP A 54 5.96 1.82 -17.04
C TRP A 54 4.73 2.71 -17.30
N PRO A 55 4.64 3.32 -18.50
CA PRO A 55 3.64 4.35 -18.79
C PRO A 55 2.20 3.84 -18.91
N LYS A 56 1.99 2.53 -19.17
CA LYS A 56 0.65 1.92 -19.26
C LYS A 56 0.67 0.55 -18.58
N PHE A 57 -0.18 0.36 -17.59
CA PHE A 57 -0.43 -0.98 -17.03
C PHE A 57 -1.23 -1.78 -18.07
N GLU A 58 -0.70 -2.93 -18.47
CA GLU A 58 -1.40 -3.87 -19.36
C GLU A 58 -2.35 -4.79 -18.58
N ASP A 59 -2.14 -4.90 -17.27
CA ASP A 59 -2.89 -5.74 -16.34
C ASP A 59 -3.41 -4.88 -15.17
N ASP A 60 -4.72 -4.87 -14.99
CA ASP A 60 -5.41 -4.17 -13.91
C ASP A 60 -4.98 -4.70 -12.54
N GLU A 61 -4.73 -6.00 -12.39
CA GLU A 61 -4.31 -6.59 -11.11
C GLU A 61 -2.97 -6.00 -10.65
N VAL A 62 -2.04 -5.83 -11.58
CA VAL A 62 -0.74 -5.21 -11.30
C VAL A 62 -0.92 -3.75 -10.88
N ALA A 63 -1.79 -2.99 -11.56
CA ALA A 63 -2.08 -1.61 -11.21
C ALA A 63 -2.67 -1.49 -9.78
N TYR A 64 -3.62 -2.36 -9.44
CA TYR A 64 -4.20 -2.41 -8.10
C TYR A 64 -3.17 -2.82 -7.05
N ASN A 65 -2.33 -3.82 -7.29
CA ASN A 65 -1.29 -4.22 -6.33
C ASN A 65 -0.29 -3.08 -6.05
N LEU A 66 0.10 -2.33 -7.09
CA LEU A 66 0.95 -1.15 -6.93
C LEU A 66 0.25 -0.03 -6.17
N ALA A 67 -1.06 0.16 -6.37
CA ALA A 67 -1.84 1.13 -5.62
C ALA A 67 -1.98 0.70 -4.16
N ILE A 68 -2.31 -0.57 -3.88
CA ILE A 68 -2.47 -1.09 -2.52
C ILE A 68 -1.16 -0.93 -1.73
N THR A 69 -0.02 -1.28 -2.33
CA THR A 69 1.31 -1.15 -1.69
C THR A 69 1.84 0.29 -1.62
N GLY A 70 1.22 1.23 -2.35
CA GLY A 70 1.64 2.64 -2.38
C GLY A 70 2.87 2.90 -3.25
N SER A 71 3.16 2.03 -4.22
CA SER A 71 4.20 2.23 -5.24
C SER A 71 3.77 3.24 -6.32
N ILE A 72 2.47 3.47 -6.49
CA ILE A 72 1.92 4.58 -7.28
C ILE A 72 1.18 5.58 -6.39
N LYS A 73 0.94 6.79 -6.89
CA LYS A 73 0.25 7.83 -6.12
C LYS A 73 -1.22 7.47 -5.93
N ASP A 74 -1.77 7.80 -4.76
CA ASP A 74 -3.16 7.53 -4.38
C ASP A 74 -4.21 8.19 -5.30
N ASN A 75 -3.83 9.17 -6.12
CA ASN A 75 -4.72 9.85 -7.06
C ASN A 75 -4.72 9.24 -8.47
N VAL A 76 -3.96 8.16 -8.69
CA VAL A 76 -3.91 7.47 -10.00
C VAL A 76 -5.15 6.61 -10.22
N LEU A 77 -5.64 5.96 -9.16
CA LEU A 77 -6.87 5.16 -9.16
C LEU A 77 -7.80 5.68 -8.06
N GLN A 78 -9.11 5.47 -8.22
CA GLN A 78 -10.07 5.84 -7.18
C GLN A 78 -9.82 5.01 -5.92
N LEU A 79 -9.56 5.69 -4.80
CA LEU A 79 -9.15 5.03 -3.55
C LEU A 79 -10.15 3.97 -3.06
N GLU A 80 -11.45 4.25 -3.23
CA GLU A 80 -12.51 3.31 -2.88
C GLU A 80 -12.38 2.01 -3.68
N GLN A 81 -12.19 2.08 -4.99
CA GLN A 81 -11.99 0.88 -5.81
C GLN A 81 -10.74 0.10 -5.40
N VAL A 82 -9.66 0.81 -5.05
CA VAL A 82 -8.42 0.18 -4.56
C VAL A 82 -8.65 -0.52 -3.22
N ALA A 83 -9.41 0.10 -2.30
CA ALA A 83 -9.77 -0.50 -1.03
C ALA A 83 -10.68 -1.72 -1.20
N MET A 84 -11.67 -1.65 -2.09
CA MET A 84 -12.55 -2.77 -2.43
C MET A 84 -11.74 -3.94 -2.98
N LYS A 85 -10.81 -3.70 -3.92
CA LYS A 85 -9.92 -4.74 -4.45
C LYS A 85 -9.00 -5.33 -3.38
N PHE A 86 -8.58 -4.52 -2.42
CA PHE A 86 -7.81 -5.00 -1.27
C PHE A 86 -8.66 -5.91 -0.34
N LEU A 87 -9.92 -5.57 -0.12
CA LEU A 87 -10.86 -6.42 0.64
C LEU A 87 -11.09 -7.78 -0.05
N ASP A 88 -11.24 -7.79 -1.38
CA ASP A 88 -11.29 -9.04 -2.15
C ASP A 88 -10.02 -9.89 -1.90
N LYS A 89 -8.84 -9.28 -2.01
CA LYS A 89 -7.57 -9.98 -1.76
C LYS A 89 -7.46 -10.49 -0.33
N LEU A 90 -7.96 -9.77 0.67
CA LEU A 90 -8.01 -10.25 2.05
C LEU A 90 -8.89 -11.51 2.16
N LYS A 91 -10.01 -11.59 1.46
CA LYS A 91 -10.86 -12.78 1.44
C LYS A 91 -10.17 -13.93 0.71
N ASP A 92 -9.67 -13.69 -0.50
CA ASP A 92 -9.02 -14.72 -1.32
C ASP A 92 -7.80 -15.34 -0.61
N LEU A 93 -7.05 -14.54 0.14
CA LEU A 93 -5.88 -14.99 0.91
C LEU A 93 -6.24 -15.61 2.27
N GLY A 94 -7.53 -15.66 2.64
CA GLY A 94 -7.98 -16.10 3.97
C GLY A 94 -7.47 -15.21 5.11
N LYS A 95 -7.27 -13.91 4.83
CA LYS A 95 -6.72 -12.90 5.76
C LYS A 95 -7.75 -11.89 6.24
N ILE A 96 -9.01 -12.00 5.84
CA ILE A 96 -10.07 -11.06 6.25
C ILE A 96 -10.21 -10.97 7.79
N GLN A 97 -9.89 -12.04 8.52
CA GLN A 97 -9.92 -12.00 9.99
C GLN A 97 -8.89 -11.07 10.63
N ASN A 98 -7.81 -10.74 9.92
CA ASN A 98 -6.89 -9.73 10.41
C ASN A 98 -7.55 -8.35 10.46
N LEU A 99 -8.46 -8.06 9.52
CA LEU A 99 -9.23 -6.82 9.50
C LEU A 99 -10.15 -6.74 10.71
N VAL A 100 -10.91 -7.82 10.97
CA VAL A 100 -11.83 -7.93 12.12
C VAL A 100 -11.10 -7.61 13.41
N LYS A 101 -9.97 -8.29 13.66
CA LYS A 101 -9.18 -8.12 14.88
C LYS A 101 -8.55 -6.73 15.02
N VAL A 102 -8.08 -6.13 13.93
CA VAL A 102 -7.39 -4.82 13.98
C VAL A 102 -8.36 -3.67 14.22
N TYR A 103 -9.59 -3.79 13.72
CA TYR A 103 -10.63 -2.78 13.88
C TYR A 103 -11.64 -3.13 15.00
N ASN A 104 -11.48 -4.26 15.68
CA ASN A 104 -12.41 -4.82 16.67
C ASN A 104 -13.85 -4.86 16.12
N LEU A 105 -14.06 -5.64 15.05
CA LEU A 105 -15.36 -5.72 14.35
C LEU A 105 -16.27 -6.84 14.86
N GLU A 106 -15.90 -7.53 15.94
CA GLU A 106 -16.64 -8.67 16.50
C GLU A 106 -18.05 -8.29 16.98
N GLU A 107 -18.27 -7.01 17.33
CA GLU A 107 -19.59 -6.47 17.70
C GLU A 107 -20.48 -6.16 16.47
N TYR A 108 -19.90 -6.15 15.27
CA TYR A 108 -20.57 -5.74 14.03
C TYR A 108 -20.86 -6.90 13.07
N THR A 109 -20.08 -7.98 13.15
CA THR A 109 -20.20 -9.16 12.27
C THR A 109 -19.41 -10.34 12.82
N ILE A 110 -19.77 -11.55 12.38
CA ILE A 110 -19.02 -12.78 12.68
C ILE A 110 -18.13 -13.20 11.50
N ASP A 111 -17.15 -14.07 11.78
CA ASP A 111 -16.12 -14.49 10.83
C ASP A 111 -16.66 -15.04 9.49
N GLU A 112 -17.68 -15.89 9.53
CA GLU A 112 -18.28 -16.47 8.32
C GLU A 112 -19.07 -15.44 7.51
N GLU A 113 -19.69 -14.47 8.20
CA GLU A 113 -20.51 -13.45 7.58
C GLU A 113 -19.64 -12.42 6.85
N ILE A 114 -18.59 -11.91 7.50
CA ILE A 114 -17.69 -10.91 6.86
C ILE A 114 -16.99 -11.48 5.62
N PHE A 115 -16.68 -12.78 5.61
CA PHE A 115 -16.08 -13.43 4.45
C PHE A 115 -17.00 -13.37 3.22
N ARG A 116 -18.31 -13.55 3.42
CA ARG A 116 -19.33 -13.55 2.34
C ARG A 116 -19.97 -12.18 2.10
N MET A 117 -19.72 -11.22 2.98
CA MET A 117 -20.32 -9.89 2.94
C MET A 117 -19.80 -9.09 1.75
N GLU A 118 -20.67 -8.35 1.07
CA GLU A 118 -20.27 -7.40 0.04
C GLU A 118 -19.28 -6.35 0.58
N ASN A 119 -18.23 -6.02 -0.18
CA ASN A 119 -17.15 -5.16 0.31
C ASN A 119 -17.63 -3.75 0.70
N HIS A 120 -18.68 -3.22 0.07
CA HIS A 120 -19.22 -1.90 0.42
C HIS A 120 -19.79 -1.90 1.85
N LYS A 121 -20.45 -2.98 2.27
CA LYS A 121 -20.93 -3.12 3.65
C LYS A 121 -19.79 -3.20 4.66
N ILE A 122 -18.66 -3.80 4.27
CA ILE A 122 -17.45 -3.80 5.12
C ILE A 122 -16.92 -2.37 5.29
N LEU A 123 -16.92 -1.55 4.23
CA LEU A 123 -16.56 -0.13 4.33
C LEU A 123 -17.53 0.66 5.23
N GLU A 124 -18.83 0.39 5.15
CA GLU A 124 -19.85 0.98 6.04
C GLU A 124 -19.62 0.60 7.51
N ILE A 125 -19.32 -0.66 7.79
CA ILE A 125 -19.00 -1.13 9.15
C ILE A 125 -17.75 -0.42 9.66
N LEU A 126 -16.69 -0.35 8.86
CA LEU A 126 -15.47 0.37 9.21
C LEU A 126 -15.75 1.86 9.46
N GLU A 127 -16.62 2.47 8.66
CA GLU A 127 -17.01 3.85 8.85
C GLU A 127 -17.71 4.10 10.18
N LYS A 128 -18.73 3.28 10.49
CA LYS A 128 -19.46 3.31 11.76
C LYS A 128 -18.52 3.10 12.94
N ARG A 129 -17.65 2.09 12.84
CA ARG A 129 -16.67 1.74 13.88
C ARG A 129 -15.68 2.88 14.15
N LEU A 130 -15.28 3.60 13.11
CA LEU A 130 -14.29 4.66 13.18
C LEU A 130 -14.90 6.05 13.43
N GLY A 131 -16.23 6.18 13.44
CA GLY A 131 -16.95 7.43 13.69
C GLY A 131 -16.65 8.51 12.65
N VAL A 132 -16.50 8.12 11.38
CA VAL A 132 -16.07 9.02 10.30
C VAL A 132 -17.24 9.67 9.56
N SER A 133 -18.44 9.09 9.62
CA SER A 133 -19.65 9.66 9.00
C SER A 133 -19.91 11.09 9.52
N LYS A 134 -20.19 12.03 8.61
CA LYS A 134 -20.63 13.39 8.95
C LYS A 134 -21.97 13.64 8.28
N ASN A 135 -22.96 14.10 9.05
CA ASN A 135 -24.25 14.56 8.53
C ASN A 135 -24.92 13.58 7.54
N ASP A 136 -24.90 12.28 7.86
CA ASP A 136 -25.47 11.20 7.03
C ASP A 136 -24.82 11.00 5.64
N GLU A 137 -23.70 11.67 5.34
CA GLU A 137 -22.90 11.40 4.14
C GLU A 137 -21.77 10.40 4.43
N HIS A 138 -21.72 9.33 3.64
CA HIS A 138 -20.63 8.36 3.66
C HIS A 138 -19.34 8.98 3.13
N ASN A 139 -18.25 8.86 3.90
CA ASN A 139 -16.91 9.29 3.53
C ASN A 139 -15.98 8.09 3.32
N TYR A 140 -16.29 7.31 2.28
CA TYR A 140 -15.50 6.13 1.93
C TYR A 140 -14.07 6.45 1.52
N GLU A 141 -13.76 7.68 1.07
CA GLU A 141 -12.39 8.05 0.75
C GLU A 141 -11.49 8.05 2.00
N ILE A 142 -11.96 8.62 3.12
CA ILE A 142 -11.21 8.63 4.39
C ILE A 142 -10.98 7.20 4.89
N ILE A 143 -12.02 6.36 4.85
CA ILE A 143 -11.94 4.97 5.28
C ILE A 143 -10.99 4.17 4.40
N SER A 144 -11.11 4.29 3.08
CA SER A 144 -10.24 3.63 2.10
C SER A 144 -8.78 4.02 2.30
N ARG A 145 -8.50 5.32 2.47
CA ARG A 145 -7.15 5.82 2.75
C ARG A 145 -6.58 5.25 4.05
N ARG A 146 -7.40 5.20 5.11
CA ARG A 146 -7.01 4.64 6.41
C ARG A 146 -6.72 3.15 6.32
N LEU A 147 -7.59 2.39 5.67
CA LEU A 147 -7.45 0.94 5.45
C LEU A 147 -6.14 0.62 4.73
N LEU A 148 -5.90 1.26 3.58
CA LEU A 148 -4.69 1.05 2.78
C LEU A 148 -3.44 1.47 3.56
N ARG A 149 -3.49 2.59 4.29
CA ARG A 149 -2.37 3.02 5.15
C ARG A 149 -2.06 1.99 6.23
N ASP A 150 -3.08 1.47 6.92
CA ASP A 150 -2.90 0.53 8.00
C ASP A 150 -2.34 -0.82 7.49
N TYR A 151 -2.70 -1.25 6.26
CA TYR A 151 -2.01 -2.35 5.57
C TYR A 151 -0.56 -2.04 5.23
N ARG A 152 -0.28 -0.89 4.59
CA ARG A 152 1.09 -0.45 4.23
C ARG A 152 2.02 -0.34 5.44
N MET A 153 1.47 -0.07 6.63
CA MET A 153 2.18 -0.06 7.91
C MET A 153 2.34 -1.45 8.56
N GLY A 154 1.74 -2.49 7.98
CA GLY A 154 1.75 -3.86 8.47
C GLY A 154 0.81 -4.14 9.64
N LYS A 155 -0.12 -3.22 9.96
CA LYS A 155 -1.04 -3.39 11.10
C LYS A 155 -2.05 -4.51 10.86
N ILE A 156 -2.56 -4.62 9.63
CA ILE A 156 -3.46 -5.70 9.17
C ILE A 156 -2.69 -7.02 8.94
N GLY A 157 -1.40 -7.05 9.27
CA GLY A 157 -0.51 -8.19 9.08
C GLY A 157 0.46 -7.97 7.93
N LYS A 158 1.48 -8.84 7.90
CA LYS A 158 2.53 -8.85 6.88
C LYS A 158 2.33 -10.07 6.00
N PHE A 159 1.86 -9.86 4.78
CA PHE A 159 1.63 -10.91 3.78
C PHE A 159 1.76 -10.31 2.38
N PHE A 160 2.05 -11.17 1.40
CA PHE A 160 2.15 -10.79 0.00
C PHE A 160 0.77 -10.70 -0.66
N LEU A 161 0.59 -9.76 -1.60
CA LEU A 161 -0.62 -9.64 -2.41
C LEU A 161 -0.65 -10.60 -3.61
N GLU A 162 0.50 -11.22 -3.89
CA GLU A 162 0.73 -12.15 -4.99
C GLU A 162 1.49 -13.36 -4.45
N ILE A 163 1.18 -14.53 -4.99
CA ILE A 163 1.90 -15.77 -4.74
C ILE A 163 2.48 -16.20 -6.08
N PRO A 164 3.72 -16.72 -6.14
CA PRO A 164 4.29 -17.22 -7.39
C PRO A 164 3.35 -18.23 -8.05
N LYS A 165 3.09 -18.06 -9.35
CA LYS A 165 2.43 -19.10 -10.14
C LYS A 165 3.47 -20.22 -10.35
N ASN A 166 3.07 -21.45 -10.03
CA ASN A 166 3.88 -22.65 -10.28
C ASN A 166 4.13 -22.85 -11.77
#